data_AF-A0A383A9B0-F1
#
_entry.id   AF-A0A383A9B0-F1
#
_cell.length_a   1.000
_cell.length_b   1.000
_cell.length_c   1.000
_cell.angle_alpha   90.00
_cell.angle_beta   90.00
_cell.angle_gamma   90.00
#
_symmetry.space_group_name_H-M   'P 1'
#
loop_
_entity.id
_entity.type
_entity.pdbx_description
1 polymer ?
#
loop_
_entity_poly.entity_id
_entity_poly.type
_entity_poly.pdbx_seq_one_letter_code
_entity_poly.pdbx_strand_id
1 'polypeptide(L)'
;MRSSRGGAAGTFLSDPSVNGKFLEVDGTRFLVRGTSYGTFAPDETGTQFPPQRQLEFDLTQMAAAGVNTIRTYTPPTEALLDAAASKGLRVMAGLSWPQHIPFLDDAATPRMLRRQARDEIGRLAGHPGLLLVALGNEIPSGIVRWHGHRRVAQFLKELYDDVKNACPDVLLTYVNYPPTEFLDLEQFDLLAFNVY
;
A
#
# COMPACT_ATOMS: atom_id res chain seq x y z
N MET A 1 -12.11 30.25 -39.03
CA MET A 1 -11.56 31.06 -37.92
C MET A 1 -12.41 30.83 -36.67
N ARG A 2 -11.89 30.06 -35.71
CA ARG A 2 -12.31 29.88 -34.29
C ARG A 2 -11.46 28.70 -33.78
N SER A 3 -10.21 29.00 -33.43
CA SER A 3 -9.77 29.27 -32.06
C SER A 3 -9.62 27.97 -31.26
N SER A 4 -8.41 27.43 -31.38
CA SER A 4 -7.80 26.44 -30.51
C SER A 4 -7.71 26.97 -29.08
N ARG A 5 -8.29 26.25 -28.13
CA ARG A 5 -7.88 26.33 -26.72
C ARG A 5 -7.04 25.10 -26.41
N GLY A 6 -5.74 25.32 -26.29
CA GLY A 6 -4.83 24.35 -25.70
C GLY A 6 -5.23 24.10 -24.26
N GLY A 7 -5.63 22.86 -23.96
CA GLY A 7 -5.66 22.36 -22.60
C GLY A 7 -4.22 22.03 -22.20
N ALA A 8 -3.78 22.56 -21.07
CA ALA A 8 -2.54 22.13 -20.44
C ALA A 8 -2.61 20.61 -20.24
N ALA A 9 -1.60 19.90 -20.74
CA ALA A 9 -1.44 18.48 -20.47
C ALA A 9 -1.16 18.34 -18.97
N GLY A 10 -2.20 18.04 -18.20
CA GLY A 10 -2.00 17.44 -16.89
C GLY A 10 -1.21 16.16 -17.12
N THR A 11 -0.05 16.04 -16.49
CA THR A 11 0.74 14.81 -16.51
C THR A 11 -0.12 13.73 -15.89
N PHE A 12 -0.78 12.94 -16.73
CA PHE A 12 -1.47 11.74 -16.29
C PHE A 12 -0.37 10.79 -15.84
N LEU A 13 -0.21 10.72 -14.52
CA LEU A 13 0.56 9.68 -13.85
C LEU A 13 -0.05 8.34 -14.30
N SER A 14 0.68 7.61 -15.12
CA SER A 14 0.36 6.24 -15.52
C SER A 14 0.47 5.31 -14.31
N ASP A 15 -0.16 4.15 -14.45
CA ASP A 15 -0.23 3.16 -13.40
C ASP A 15 1.16 2.54 -13.14
N PRO A 16 1.55 2.38 -11.86
CA PRO A 16 2.74 1.64 -11.49
C PRO A 16 2.70 0.21 -12.04
N SER A 17 3.85 -0.30 -12.50
CA SER A 17 3.97 -1.68 -12.97
C SER A 17 5.30 -2.31 -12.59
N VAL A 18 5.39 -3.64 -12.69
CA VAL A 18 6.62 -4.39 -12.46
C VAL A 18 7.15 -4.91 -13.80
N ASN A 19 8.42 -4.60 -14.09
CA ASN A 19 9.15 -5.09 -15.25
C ASN A 19 10.34 -5.93 -14.77
N GLY A 20 10.12 -7.24 -14.67
CA GLY A 20 11.08 -8.17 -14.09
C GLY A 20 11.37 -7.85 -12.62
N LYS A 21 12.55 -7.31 -12.33
CA LYS A 21 12.97 -6.91 -10.97
C LYS A 21 12.82 -5.41 -10.69
N PHE A 22 12.29 -4.65 -11.64
CA PHE A 22 12.22 -3.21 -11.55
C PHE A 22 10.77 -2.75 -11.38
N LEU A 23 10.59 -1.79 -10.49
CA LEU A 23 9.37 -0.99 -10.43
C LEU A 23 9.43 0.10 -11.50
N GLU A 24 8.36 0.27 -12.24
CA GLU A 24 8.22 1.31 -13.24
C GLU A 24 7.02 2.20 -12.94
N VAL A 25 7.19 3.49 -13.19
CA VAL A 25 6.16 4.51 -13.14
C VAL A 25 6.38 5.40 -14.37
N ASP A 26 5.34 5.66 -15.15
CA ASP A 26 5.45 6.50 -16.37
C ASP A 26 6.41 5.93 -17.41
N GLY A 27 6.47 4.60 -17.51
CA GLY A 27 7.38 3.88 -18.40
C GLY A 27 8.86 4.07 -18.06
N THR A 28 9.16 4.56 -16.85
CA THR A 28 10.52 4.80 -16.38
C THR A 28 10.80 4.04 -15.09
N ARG A 29 12.05 3.65 -14.88
CA ARG A 29 12.47 2.99 -13.64
C ARG A 29 12.23 3.90 -12.45
N PHE A 30 11.52 3.37 -11.46
CA PHE A 30 11.17 4.09 -10.24
C PHE A 30 11.97 3.54 -9.05
N LEU A 31 12.94 4.31 -8.58
CA LEU A 31 13.63 4.03 -7.32
C LEU A 31 12.86 4.67 -6.16
N VAL A 32 12.36 3.84 -5.24
CA VAL A 32 11.68 4.30 -4.03
C VAL A 32 12.68 5.01 -3.11
N ARG A 33 12.42 6.29 -2.83
CA ARG A 33 13.10 7.13 -1.84
C ARG A 33 12.03 7.63 -0.89
N GLY A 34 11.66 6.76 0.05
CA GLY A 34 10.47 6.96 0.84
C GLY A 34 10.70 7.20 2.32
N THR A 35 9.67 7.71 2.98
CA THR A 35 9.59 7.82 4.44
C THR A 35 8.25 7.28 4.94
N SER A 36 8.21 6.82 6.18
CA SER A 36 6.95 6.50 6.85
C SER A 36 6.16 7.76 7.14
N TYR A 37 4.84 7.67 7.02
CA TYR A 37 3.89 8.72 7.37
C TYR A 37 2.72 8.13 8.17
N GLY A 38 2.86 8.20 9.49
CA GLY A 38 1.94 7.60 10.45
C GLY A 38 2.51 6.35 11.14
N THR A 39 1.72 5.69 12.00
CA THR A 39 0.34 6.02 12.37
C THR A 39 0.24 7.24 13.29
N PHE A 40 -0.72 8.12 13.04
CA PHE A 40 -1.04 9.24 13.94
C PHE A 40 -2.16 8.86 14.92
N ALA A 41 -2.39 9.71 15.93
CA ALA A 41 -3.56 9.57 16.80
C ALA A 41 -4.84 9.72 15.96
N PRO A 42 -5.89 8.91 16.22
CA PRO A 42 -7.17 9.04 15.53
C PRO A 42 -7.85 10.37 15.88
N ASP A 43 -8.50 10.96 14.89
CA ASP A 43 -9.45 12.07 15.11
C ASP A 43 -10.83 11.55 15.59
N GLU A 44 -11.81 12.45 15.68
CA GLU A 44 -13.19 12.13 16.09
C GLU A 44 -13.90 11.12 15.17
N THR A 45 -13.41 10.97 13.93
CA THR A 45 -13.93 10.01 12.94
C THR A 45 -13.16 8.69 12.93
N GLY A 46 -12.10 8.57 13.75
CA GLY A 46 -11.18 7.44 13.75
C GLY A 46 -10.08 7.53 12.69
N THR A 47 -10.02 8.61 11.92
CA THR A 47 -9.00 8.80 10.87
C THR A 47 -7.65 9.07 11.52
N GLN A 48 -6.64 8.28 11.15
CA GLN A 48 -5.29 8.34 11.75
C GLN A 48 -4.31 9.16 10.90
N PHE A 49 -4.76 10.29 10.37
CA PHE A 49 -3.93 11.23 9.60
C PHE A 49 -4.15 12.67 10.09
N PRO A 50 -3.14 13.55 9.95
CA PRO A 50 -3.28 14.95 10.32
C PRO A 50 -4.35 15.66 9.48
N PRO A 51 -4.92 16.77 9.97
CA PRO A 51 -5.83 17.59 9.17
C PRO A 51 -5.20 18.04 7.85
N GLN A 52 -6.03 18.27 6.83
CA GLN A 52 -5.60 18.56 5.45
C GLN A 52 -4.48 19.60 5.34
N ARG A 53 -4.53 20.69 6.11
CA ARG A 53 -3.48 21.73 6.09
C ARG A 53 -2.12 21.18 6.53
N GLN A 54 -2.07 20.39 7.61
CA GLN A 54 -0.83 19.81 8.10
C GLN A 54 -0.31 18.76 7.12
N LEU A 55 -1.22 17.92 6.61
CA LEU A 55 -0.94 16.93 5.58
C LEU A 55 -0.26 17.55 4.34
N GLU A 56 -0.84 18.61 3.76
CA GLU A 56 -0.27 19.29 2.60
C GLU A 56 1.08 19.94 2.88
N PHE A 57 1.25 20.50 4.09
CA PHE A 57 2.51 21.07 4.53
C PHE A 57 3.60 20.00 4.61
N ASP A 58 3.33 18.89 5.30
CA ASP A 58 4.27 17.78 5.50
C ASP A 58 4.71 17.18 4.16
N LEU A 59 3.75 16.89 3.27
CA LEU A 59 4.03 16.34 1.94
C LEU A 59 4.83 17.31 1.07
N THR A 60 4.61 18.62 1.21
CA THR A 60 5.42 19.64 0.52
C THR A 60 6.86 19.63 1.03
N GLN A 61 7.07 19.52 2.35
CA GLN A 61 8.42 19.45 2.92
C GLN A 61 9.14 18.16 2.51
N MET A 62 8.44 17.03 2.49
CA MET A 62 8.99 15.75 2.03
C MET A 62 9.43 15.81 0.56
N ALA A 63 8.56 16.32 -0.32
CA ALA A 63 8.90 16.50 -1.74
C ALA A 63 10.11 17.44 -1.92
N ALA A 64 10.17 18.55 -1.18
CA ALA A 64 11.30 19.47 -1.19
C ALA A 64 12.62 18.82 -0.70
N ALA A 65 12.53 17.82 0.19
CA ALA A 65 13.66 17.03 0.65
C ALA A 65 14.07 15.89 -0.31
N GLY A 66 13.38 15.73 -1.46
CA GLY A 66 13.67 14.70 -2.45
C GLY A 66 13.04 13.34 -2.16
N VAL A 67 12.11 13.26 -1.20
CA VAL A 67 11.24 12.09 -1.02
C VAL A 67 10.32 11.99 -2.23
N ASN A 68 10.09 10.76 -2.72
CA ASN A 68 9.14 10.49 -3.81
C ASN A 68 8.05 9.49 -3.42
N THR A 69 8.11 8.91 -2.22
CA THR A 69 7.15 7.92 -1.76
C THR A 69 6.88 8.07 -0.28
N ILE A 70 5.63 7.90 0.16
CA ILE A 70 5.30 7.77 1.57
C ILE A 70 4.72 6.38 1.88
N ARG A 71 5.03 5.85 3.05
CA ARG A 71 4.50 4.58 3.55
C ARG A 71 3.48 4.85 4.64
N THR A 72 2.24 4.41 4.44
CA THR A 72 1.21 4.41 5.49
C THR A 72 1.06 3.02 6.09
N TYR A 73 0.60 2.94 7.34
CA TYR A 73 0.31 1.68 8.04
C TYR A 73 -1.20 1.46 8.27
N THR A 74 -1.99 2.49 8.01
CA THR A 74 -3.44 2.44 7.89
C THR A 74 -3.84 2.81 6.47
N PRO A 75 -5.03 2.38 6.01
CA PRO A 75 -5.49 2.72 4.67
C PRO A 75 -5.59 4.24 4.49
N PRO A 76 -4.94 4.82 3.46
CA PRO A 76 -4.96 6.27 3.25
C PRO A 76 -6.33 6.76 2.79
N THR A 77 -6.70 7.98 3.15
CA THR A 77 -7.87 8.66 2.58
C THR A 77 -7.60 9.05 1.12
N GLU A 78 -8.65 9.25 0.33
CA GLU A 78 -8.51 9.79 -1.05
C GLU A 78 -7.83 11.17 -1.02
N ALA A 79 -8.20 12.02 -0.06
CA ALA A 79 -7.57 13.34 0.11
C ALA A 79 -6.04 13.26 0.35
N LEU A 80 -5.55 12.21 1.02
CA LEU A 80 -4.11 11.97 1.17
C LEU A 80 -3.48 11.55 -0.14
N LEU A 81 -4.13 10.67 -0.90
CA LEU A 81 -3.62 10.26 -2.21
C LEU A 81 -3.62 11.41 -3.21
N ASP A 82 -4.64 12.25 -3.21
CA ASP A 82 -4.72 13.49 -3.99
C ASP A 82 -3.60 14.45 -3.62
N ALA A 83 -3.40 14.70 -2.32
CA ALA A 83 -2.35 15.57 -1.84
C ALA A 83 -0.96 15.04 -2.24
N ALA A 84 -0.72 13.73 -2.10
CA ALA A 84 0.53 13.09 -2.52
C ALA A 84 0.76 13.26 -4.03
N ALA A 85 -0.24 12.92 -4.85
CA ALA A 85 -0.16 13.06 -6.30
C ALA A 85 0.14 14.50 -6.74
N SER A 86 -0.51 15.49 -6.10
CA SER A 86 -0.30 16.92 -6.39
C SER A 86 1.14 17.40 -6.12
N LYS A 87 1.88 16.69 -5.28
CA LYS A 87 3.28 16.98 -4.91
C LYS A 87 4.28 16.07 -5.61
N GLY A 88 3.83 15.24 -6.55
CA GLY A 88 4.67 14.25 -7.23
C GLY A 88 5.14 13.11 -6.32
N LEU A 89 4.45 12.90 -5.20
CA LEU A 89 4.68 11.76 -4.32
C LEU A 89 3.75 10.61 -4.71
N ARG A 90 4.19 9.39 -4.47
CA ARG A 90 3.36 8.18 -4.55
C ARG A 90 3.21 7.55 -3.16
N VAL A 91 2.19 6.73 -2.96
CA VAL A 91 1.86 6.14 -1.66
C VAL A 91 1.96 4.63 -1.70
N MET A 92 2.79 4.08 -0.82
CA MET A 92 2.79 2.67 -0.47
C MET A 92 1.76 2.45 0.65
N ALA A 93 0.52 2.15 0.28
CA ALA A 93 -0.60 2.07 1.20
C ALA A 93 -0.49 0.83 2.10
N GLY A 94 -0.68 0.99 3.41
CA GLY A 94 -0.75 -0.14 4.35
C GLY A 94 -2.20 -0.52 4.63
N LEU A 95 -2.51 -1.81 4.61
CA LEU A 95 -3.72 -2.30 5.26
C LEU A 95 -3.47 -2.52 6.75
N SER A 96 -4.47 -2.22 7.57
CA SER A 96 -4.46 -2.48 9.01
C SER A 96 -5.46 -3.58 9.33
N TRP A 97 -4.97 -4.70 9.86
CA TRP A 97 -5.78 -5.80 10.37
C TRP A 97 -5.06 -6.46 11.55
N PRO A 98 -5.79 -7.21 12.43
CA PRO A 98 -5.22 -7.76 13.66
C PRO A 98 -4.33 -8.97 13.37
N GLN A 99 -3.20 -8.73 12.73
CA GLN A 99 -2.17 -9.73 12.39
C GLN A 99 -1.42 -10.29 13.63
N HIS A 100 -1.59 -9.66 14.78
CA HIS A 100 -0.94 -10.00 16.05
C HIS A 100 -1.76 -10.98 16.91
N ILE A 101 -2.98 -11.35 16.50
CA ILE A 101 -3.80 -12.35 17.19
C ILE A 101 -3.85 -13.66 16.38
N PRO A 102 -4.33 -14.78 16.96
CA PRO A 102 -4.57 -16.02 16.23
C PRO A 102 -5.69 -15.96 15.17
N PHE A 103 -5.54 -15.12 14.13
CA PHE A 103 -6.57 -14.79 13.14
C PHE A 103 -7.04 -15.96 12.23
N LEU A 104 -6.47 -17.15 12.37
CA LEU A 104 -6.87 -18.38 11.65
C LEU A 104 -7.50 -19.44 12.57
N ASP A 105 -7.78 -19.13 13.83
CA ASP A 105 -8.39 -20.09 14.78
C ASP A 105 -9.88 -20.32 14.49
N ASP A 106 -10.57 -19.35 13.90
CA ASP A 106 -11.93 -19.50 13.40
C ASP A 106 -12.02 -19.17 11.91
N ALA A 107 -12.97 -19.78 11.21
CA ALA A 107 -13.09 -19.63 9.76
C ALA A 107 -13.74 -18.30 9.34
N ALA A 108 -14.43 -17.58 10.24
CA ALA A 108 -15.13 -16.34 9.91
C ALA A 108 -14.15 -15.16 9.84
N THR A 109 -13.16 -15.10 10.73
CA THR A 109 -12.12 -14.08 10.76
C THR A 109 -11.36 -13.94 9.43
N PRO A 110 -10.71 -14.97 8.85
CA PRO A 110 -9.97 -14.80 7.60
C PRO A 110 -10.87 -14.42 6.43
N ARG A 111 -12.13 -14.89 6.39
CA ARG A 111 -13.11 -14.47 5.37
C ARG A 111 -13.45 -12.99 5.49
N MET A 112 -13.67 -12.51 6.71
CA MET A 112 -13.93 -11.10 6.99
C MET A 112 -12.73 -10.24 6.58
N LEU A 113 -11.51 -10.63 6.97
CA LEU A 113 -10.28 -9.91 6.63
C LEU A 113 -10.05 -9.82 5.12
N ARG A 114 -10.21 -10.93 4.41
CA ARG A 114 -10.12 -10.97 2.93
C ARG A 114 -11.13 -10.04 2.26
N ARG A 115 -12.38 -10.06 2.74
CA ARG A 115 -13.42 -9.15 2.23
C ARG A 115 -13.06 -7.69 2.50
N GLN A 116 -12.67 -7.34 3.72
CA GLN A 116 -12.31 -5.96 4.09
C GLN A 116 -11.13 -5.44 3.28
N ALA A 117 -10.10 -6.27 3.10
CA ALA A 117 -8.94 -5.91 2.28
C ALA A 117 -9.33 -5.65 0.83
N ARG A 118 -10.16 -6.50 0.23
CA ARG A 118 -10.65 -6.32 -1.14
C ARG A 118 -11.49 -5.04 -1.27
N ASP A 119 -12.42 -4.81 -0.34
CA ASP A 119 -13.29 -3.63 -0.37
C ASP A 119 -12.45 -2.34 -0.21
N GLU A 120 -11.45 -2.36 0.67
CA GLU A 120 -10.54 -1.22 0.90
C GLU A 120 -9.63 -0.97 -0.31
N ILE A 121 -9.01 -2.01 -0.87
CA ILE A 121 -8.13 -1.87 -2.04
C ILE A 121 -8.94 -1.44 -3.27
N GLY A 122 -10.16 -1.94 -3.43
CA GLY A 122 -11.06 -1.51 -4.50
C GLY A 122 -11.33 -0.01 -4.47
N ARG A 123 -11.37 0.61 -3.29
CA ARG A 123 -11.49 2.07 -3.12
C ARG A 123 -10.22 2.82 -3.55
N LEU A 124 -9.05 2.24 -3.32
CA LEU A 124 -7.76 2.86 -3.65
C LEU A 124 -7.31 2.61 -5.09
N ALA A 125 -7.82 1.55 -5.71
CA ALA A 125 -7.41 1.09 -7.04
C ALA A 125 -7.61 2.18 -8.11
N GLY A 126 -6.62 2.35 -8.98
CA GLY A 126 -6.64 3.35 -10.05
C GLY A 126 -6.40 4.79 -9.58
N HIS A 127 -6.19 5.03 -8.29
CA HIS A 127 -5.89 6.37 -7.81
C HIS A 127 -4.46 6.79 -8.22
N PRO A 128 -4.25 7.96 -8.86
CA PRO A 128 -2.92 8.39 -9.34
C PRO A 128 -1.84 8.50 -8.25
N GLY A 129 -2.22 8.86 -7.02
CA GLY A 129 -1.32 8.86 -5.88
C GLY A 129 -0.86 7.47 -5.38
N LEU A 130 -1.51 6.37 -5.78
CA LEU A 130 -1.17 5.03 -5.30
C LEU A 130 0.07 4.48 -6.04
N LEU A 131 1.02 3.91 -5.28
CA LEU A 131 2.16 3.16 -5.82
C LEU A 131 1.90 1.66 -5.81
N LEU A 132 1.60 1.14 -4.62
CA LEU A 132 1.39 -0.27 -4.32
C LEU A 132 0.71 -0.40 -2.95
N VAL A 133 0.10 -1.54 -2.69
CA VAL A 133 -0.53 -1.84 -1.40
C VAL A 133 0.24 -2.94 -0.69
N ALA A 134 0.53 -2.73 0.59
CA ALA A 134 0.97 -3.81 1.46
C ALA A 134 -0.23 -4.48 2.12
N LEU A 135 -0.43 -5.75 1.81
CA LEU A 135 -1.52 -6.55 2.36
C LEU A 135 -1.32 -6.87 3.84
N GLY A 136 -0.11 -6.78 4.37
CA GLY A 136 0.22 -6.99 5.77
C GLY A 136 1.66 -6.57 6.08
N ASN A 137 1.99 -6.51 7.37
CA ASN A 137 3.30 -6.08 7.85
C ASN A 137 3.75 -6.93 9.03
N GLU A 138 4.78 -7.76 8.90
CA GLU A 138 5.41 -8.44 10.05
C GLU A 138 4.43 -9.23 10.93
N ILE A 139 3.86 -10.31 10.40
CA ILE A 139 3.09 -11.25 11.24
C ILE A 139 4.07 -11.80 12.29
N PRO A 140 3.81 -11.64 13.59
CA PRO A 140 4.78 -12.01 14.61
C PRO A 140 5.17 -13.50 14.50
N SER A 141 6.44 -13.82 14.63
CA SER A 141 6.96 -15.19 14.54
C SER A 141 6.23 -16.17 15.49
N GLY A 142 5.79 -15.70 16.66
CA GLY A 142 4.94 -16.47 17.57
C GLY A 142 3.59 -16.86 16.96
N ILE A 143 2.94 -15.95 16.24
CA ILE A 143 1.69 -16.20 15.51
C ILE A 143 1.93 -17.11 14.31
N VAL A 144 3.03 -16.91 13.57
CA VAL A 144 3.42 -17.81 12.47
C VAL A 144 3.69 -19.22 12.99
N ARG A 145 4.35 -19.36 14.14
CA ARG A 145 4.60 -20.65 14.79
C ARG A 145 3.31 -21.30 15.28
N TRP A 146 2.39 -20.51 15.85
CA TRP A 146 1.10 -20.99 16.34
C TRP A 146 0.26 -21.58 15.21
N HIS A 147 0.09 -20.85 14.11
CA HIS A 147 -0.71 -21.30 12.97
C HIS A 147 0.00 -22.28 12.05
N GLY A 148 1.34 -22.23 12.03
CA GLY A 148 2.17 -22.90 11.05
C GLY A 148 2.37 -22.05 9.79
N HIS A 149 3.63 -21.97 9.34
CA HIS A 149 4.05 -21.16 8.19
C HIS A 149 3.24 -21.44 6.91
N ARG A 150 2.89 -22.71 6.63
CA ARG A 150 2.10 -23.08 5.45
C ARG A 150 0.70 -22.49 5.46
N ARG A 151 0.03 -22.45 6.62
CA ARG A 151 -1.32 -21.89 6.75
C ARG A 151 -1.28 -20.37 6.61
N VAL A 152 -0.25 -19.72 7.13
CA VAL A 152 -0.05 -18.27 6.96
C VAL A 152 0.26 -17.93 5.50
N ALA A 153 1.18 -18.64 4.85
CA ALA A 153 1.50 -18.44 3.44
C ALA A 153 0.27 -18.66 2.53
N GLN A 154 -0.50 -19.72 2.79
CA GLN A 154 -1.75 -20.00 2.07
C GLN A 154 -2.77 -18.86 2.26
N PHE A 155 -2.94 -18.35 3.47
CA PHE A 155 -3.83 -17.20 3.72
C PHE A 155 -3.37 -15.95 2.96
N LEU A 156 -2.07 -15.63 2.99
CA LEU A 156 -1.53 -14.49 2.25
C LEU A 156 -1.69 -14.66 0.74
N LYS A 157 -1.53 -15.88 0.22
CA LYS A 157 -1.80 -16.20 -1.18
C LYS A 157 -3.27 -16.01 -1.54
N GLU A 158 -4.19 -16.53 -0.75
CA GLU A 158 -5.63 -16.35 -0.99
C GLU A 158 -6.06 -14.89 -0.94
N LEU A 159 -5.47 -14.12 -0.01
CA LEU A 159 -5.69 -12.68 0.08
C LEU A 159 -5.16 -11.94 -1.16
N TYR A 160 -3.97 -12.30 -1.65
CA TYR A 160 -3.41 -11.78 -2.89
C TYR A 160 -4.32 -12.11 -4.09
N ASP A 161 -4.71 -13.39 -4.24
CA ASP A 161 -5.52 -13.86 -5.36
C ASP A 161 -6.89 -13.16 -5.39
N ASP A 162 -7.55 -13.01 -4.24
CA ASP A 162 -8.83 -12.29 -4.13
C ASP A 162 -8.74 -10.84 -4.61
N VAL A 163 -7.66 -10.15 -4.23
CA VAL A 163 -7.46 -8.76 -4.61
C VAL A 163 -7.11 -8.66 -6.09
N LYS A 164 -6.22 -9.51 -6.60
CA LYS A 164 -5.86 -9.51 -8.04
C LYS A 164 -7.04 -9.84 -8.95
N ASN A 165 -7.93 -10.72 -8.52
CA ASN A 165 -9.16 -11.01 -9.27
C ASN A 165 -10.10 -9.79 -9.34
N ALA A 166 -10.08 -8.90 -8.36
CA ALA A 166 -10.92 -7.70 -8.32
C ALA A 166 -10.23 -6.45 -8.92
N CYS A 167 -8.92 -6.33 -8.72
CA CYS A 167 -8.10 -5.17 -9.04
C CYS A 167 -6.76 -5.64 -9.65
N PRO A 168 -6.75 -6.11 -10.91
CA PRO A 168 -5.60 -6.80 -11.50
C PRO A 168 -4.35 -5.91 -11.60
N ASP A 169 -4.54 -4.61 -11.82
CA ASP A 169 -3.46 -3.65 -12.07
C ASP A 169 -2.82 -3.10 -10.77
N VAL A 170 -3.43 -3.34 -9.61
CA VAL A 170 -2.86 -2.88 -8.32
C VAL A 170 -1.64 -3.73 -7.98
N LEU A 171 -0.50 -3.08 -7.73
CA LEU A 171 0.70 -3.75 -7.22
C LEU A 171 0.55 -4.08 -5.74
N LEU A 172 0.86 -5.33 -5.37
CA LEU A 172 0.72 -5.87 -4.03
C LEU A 172 2.06 -6.34 -3.48
N THR A 173 2.28 -6.08 -2.20
CA THR A 173 3.39 -6.63 -1.42
C THR A 173 2.87 -7.16 -0.09
N TYR A 174 3.67 -8.01 0.54
CA TYR A 174 3.65 -8.21 1.98
C TYR A 174 4.96 -7.65 2.54
N VAL A 175 4.89 -6.83 3.60
CA VAL A 175 6.12 -6.31 4.24
C VAL A 175 6.57 -7.33 5.27
N ASN A 176 7.62 -8.05 4.94
CA ASN A 176 8.20 -9.07 5.79
C ASN A 176 9.24 -8.46 6.74
N TYR A 177 9.73 -9.27 7.68
CA TYR A 177 10.90 -8.97 8.50
C TYR A 177 11.76 -10.23 8.68
N PRO A 178 13.07 -10.10 8.93
CA PRO A 178 14.00 -11.22 8.84
C PRO A 178 13.59 -12.48 9.63
N PRO A 179 13.04 -12.38 10.85
CA PRO A 179 12.54 -13.54 11.60
C PRO A 179 11.42 -14.35 10.94
N THR A 180 10.76 -13.86 9.89
CA THR A 180 9.76 -14.59 9.10
C THR A 180 10.10 -14.61 7.61
N GLU A 181 11.38 -14.47 7.26
CA GLU A 181 11.86 -14.53 5.86
C GLU A 181 11.54 -15.87 5.16
N PHE A 182 11.31 -16.93 5.95
CA PHE A 182 10.97 -18.27 5.46
C PHE A 182 9.53 -18.41 4.93
N LEU A 183 8.70 -17.37 5.01
CA LEU A 183 7.38 -17.38 4.39
C LEU A 183 7.54 -17.37 2.86
N ASP A 184 6.83 -18.27 2.18
CA ASP A 184 6.73 -18.26 0.72
C ASP A 184 5.82 -17.10 0.28
N LEU A 185 6.43 -16.15 -0.44
CA LEU A 185 5.82 -14.89 -0.88
C LEU A 185 6.06 -14.65 -2.37
N GLU A 186 6.41 -15.69 -3.14
CA GLU A 186 6.75 -15.58 -4.57
C GLU A 186 5.60 -15.02 -5.42
N GLN A 187 4.36 -15.12 -4.95
CA GLN A 187 3.18 -14.59 -5.63
C GLN A 187 3.12 -13.06 -5.62
N PHE A 188 3.78 -12.37 -4.68
CA PHE A 188 3.67 -10.92 -4.57
C PHE A 188 4.46 -10.20 -5.67
N ASP A 189 3.95 -9.05 -6.11
CA ASP A 189 4.54 -8.31 -7.24
C ASP A 189 5.89 -7.69 -6.85
N LEU A 190 6.04 -7.31 -5.58
CA LEU A 190 7.29 -6.84 -4.98
C LEU A 190 7.53 -7.54 -3.63
N LEU A 191 8.80 -7.69 -3.30
CA LEU A 191 9.25 -8.11 -1.98
C LEU A 191 9.69 -6.88 -1.18
N ALA A 192 9.18 -6.74 0.04
CA ALA A 192 9.54 -5.67 0.96
C ALA A 192 9.96 -6.26 2.31
N PHE A 193 11.03 -5.73 2.89
CA PHE A 193 11.55 -6.16 4.19
C PHE A 193 11.82 -4.94 5.06
N ASN A 194 11.34 -4.98 6.30
CA ASN A 194 11.80 -4.05 7.33
C ASN A 194 13.16 -4.54 7.84
N VAL A 195 14.18 -3.69 7.70
CA VAL A 195 15.56 -3.95 8.14
C VAL A 195 15.97 -2.77 9.02
N TYR A 196 16.45 -3.08 10.22
CA TYR A 196 16.84 -2.11 11.25
C TYR A 196 18.33 -2.17 11.52
#